data_AF-A0A660LCL3-F1
#
_entry.id   AF-A0A660LCL3-F1
#
_cell.length_a   1.000
_cell.length_b   1.000
_cell.length_c   1.000
_cell.angle_alpha   90.00
_cell.angle_beta   90.00
_cell.angle_gamma   90.00
#
_symmetry.space_group_name_H-M   'P 1'
#
loop_
_entity.id
_entity.type
_entity.pdbx_description
1 polymer ?
#
loop_
_entity_poly.entity_id
_entity_poly.type
_entity_poly.pdbx_seq_one_letter_code
_entity_poly.pdbx_strand_id
1 'polypeptide(L)'
;MTTVWITIAALAVGTFAAKATGTLVLGTRELPQRALQVTALLAPALLAGLVIYETFGTDDGLAVDARAAGLAAAILAMLAKAPMIVVMLVAAAVAAGVRAFS
;
A
#
# COMPACT_ATOMS: atom_id res chain seq x y z
N MET A 1 8.69 28.91 -4.85
CA MET A 1 7.54 29.06 -3.93
C MET A 1 6.20 29.05 -4.67
N THR A 2 6.01 29.86 -5.71
CA THR A 2 4.77 29.87 -6.52
C THR A 2 4.41 28.51 -7.12
N THR A 3 5.38 27.77 -7.66
CA THR A 3 5.16 26.44 -8.24
C THR A 3 4.61 25.43 -7.24
N VAL A 4 5.09 25.45 -6.00
CA VAL A 4 4.62 24.56 -4.91
C VAL A 4 3.15 24.88 -4.56
N TRP A 5 2.79 26.16 -4.48
CA TRP A 5 1.41 26.56 -4.21
C TRP A 5 0.46 26.21 -5.36
N ILE A 6 0.93 26.34 -6.61
CA ILE A 6 0.16 25.94 -7.79
C ILE A 6 -0.06 24.42 -7.80
N THR A 7 0.98 23.60 -7.52
CA THR A 7 0.81 22.15 -7.45
C THR A 7 -0.12 21.73 -6.33
N ILE A 8 0.00 22.32 -5.14
CA ILE A 8 -0.92 22.06 -4.03
C ILE A 8 -2.37 22.39 -4.43
N ALA A 9 -2.60 23.56 -5.03
CA ALA A 9 -3.93 23.95 -5.48
C ALA A 9 -4.48 22.97 -6.54
N ALA A 10 -3.65 22.55 -7.49
CA ALA A 10 -4.03 21.58 -8.51
C ALA A 10 -4.36 20.21 -7.89
N LEU A 11 -3.54 19.70 -6.96
CA LEU A 11 -3.79 18.46 -6.22
C LEU A 11 -5.08 18.52 -5.40
N ALA A 12 -5.32 19.64 -4.70
CA ALA A 12 -6.52 19.85 -3.91
C ALA A 12 -7.78 19.84 -4.80
N VAL A 13 -7.78 20.61 -5.89
CA VAL A 13 -8.90 20.67 -6.83
C VAL A 13 -9.11 19.31 -7.51
N GLY A 14 -8.03 18.65 -7.95
CA GLY A 14 -8.11 17.32 -8.58
C GLY A 14 -8.66 16.25 -7.65
N THR A 15 -8.23 16.23 -6.39
CA THR A 15 -8.72 15.29 -5.37
C THR A 15 -10.19 15.55 -5.05
N PHE A 16 -10.58 16.82 -4.91
CA PHE A 16 -11.97 17.19 -4.71
C PHE A 16 -12.84 16.77 -5.89
N ALA A 17 -12.42 17.06 -7.12
CA ALA A 17 -13.14 16.67 -8.33
C ALA A 17 -13.30 15.15 -8.45
N ALA A 18 -12.24 14.37 -8.15
CA ALA A 18 -12.31 12.92 -8.15
C ALA A 18 -13.34 12.39 -7.15
N LYS A 19 -13.34 12.93 -5.92
CA LYS A 19 -14.29 12.52 -4.88
C LYS A 19 -15.73 12.95 -5.20
N ALA A 20 -15.89 14.18 -5.70
CA ALA A 20 -17.18 14.74 -6.10
C ALA A 20 -17.79 13.95 -7.27
N THR A 21 -16.97 13.50 -8.22
CA THR A 21 -17.44 12.69 -9.37
C THR A 21 -18.12 11.42 -8.90
N GLY A 22 -17.55 10.71 -7.92
CA GLY A 22 -18.17 9.53 -7.32
C GLY A 22 -19.55 9.85 -6.74
N THR A 23 -19.66 10.89 -5.92
CA THR A 23 -20.95 11.29 -5.31
C THR A 23 -21.98 11.81 -6.31
N LEU A 24 -21.55 12.54 -7.35
CA LEU A 24 -22.44 13.10 -8.37
C LEU A 24 -22.98 12.02 -9.32
N VAL A 25 -22.15 11.04 -9.68
CA VAL A 25 -22.54 9.96 -10.61
C VAL A 25 -23.35 8.86 -9.89
N LEU A 26 -23.07 8.60 -8.62
CA LEU A 26 -23.67 7.48 -7.86
C LEU A 26 -24.71 7.92 -6.83
N GLY A 27 -24.93 9.22 -6.62
CA GLY A 27 -25.69 9.75 -5.48
C GLY A 27 -27.12 9.23 -5.29
N THR A 28 -27.77 8.76 -6.35
CA THR A 28 -29.11 8.14 -6.29
C THR A 28 -29.16 6.73 -6.88
N ARG A 29 -28.02 6.20 -7.34
CA ARG A 29 -27.93 4.89 -7.99
C ARG A 29 -27.41 3.85 -7.03
N GLU A 30 -28.20 2.81 -6.79
CA GLU A 30 -27.74 1.62 -6.12
C GLU A 30 -26.67 0.92 -6.99
N LEU A 31 -25.53 0.64 -6.39
CA LEU A 31 -24.44 -0.06 -7.06
C LEU A 31 -24.81 -1.54 -7.23
N PRO A 32 -24.57 -2.14 -8.41
CA PRO A 32 -24.77 -3.57 -8.60
C PRO A 32 -23.84 -4.36 -7.66
N GLN A 33 -24.28 -5.52 -7.19
CA GLN A 33 -23.56 -6.35 -6.21
C GLN A 33 -22.09 -6.62 -6.60
N ARG A 34 -21.80 -6.79 -7.89
CA ARG A 34 -20.43 -6.96 -8.40
C ARG A 34 -19.54 -5.74 -8.15
N ALA A 35 -20.07 -4.53 -8.29
CA ALA A 35 -19.30 -3.31 -8.05
C ALA A 35 -18.97 -3.15 -6.56
N LEU A 36 -19.90 -3.50 -5.67
CA LEU A 36 -19.66 -3.49 -4.22
C LEU A 36 -18.52 -4.44 -3.82
N GLN A 37 -18.47 -5.64 -4.41
CA GLN A 37 -17.39 -6.60 -4.17
C GLN A 37 -16.03 -6.04 -4.61
N VAL A 38 -15.95 -5.39 -5.77
CA VAL A 38 -14.72 -4.75 -6.24
C VAL A 38 -14.28 -3.63 -5.29
N THR A 39 -15.20 -2.78 -4.84
CA THR A 39 -14.87 -1.70 -3.90
C THR A 39 -14.38 -2.21 -2.55
N ALA A 40 -14.90 -3.34 -2.08
CA ALA A 40 -14.45 -3.97 -0.84
C ALA A 40 -13.01 -4.51 -0.95
N LEU A 41 -12.60 -4.93 -2.16
CA LEU A 41 -11.25 -5.42 -2.44
C LEU A 41 -10.26 -4.31 -2.81
N LEU A 42 -10.75 -3.11 -3.13
CA LEU A 42 -9.90 -2.02 -3.60
C LEU A 42 -8.87 -1.60 -2.54
N ALA A 43 -9.31 -1.38 -1.30
CA ALA A 43 -8.41 -1.01 -0.20
C ALA A 43 -7.31 -2.06 0.06
N PRO A 44 -7.63 -3.35 0.29
CA PRO A 44 -6.58 -4.35 0.48
C PRO A 44 -5.72 -4.58 -0.77
N ALA A 45 -6.25 -4.46 -1.98
CA ALA A 45 -5.46 -4.57 -3.21
C ALA A 45 -4.45 -3.42 -3.36
N LEU A 46 -4.88 -2.18 -3.08
CA LEU A 46 -4.00 -1.01 -3.10
C LEU A 46 -2.90 -1.11 -2.04
N LEU A 47 -3.25 -1.57 -0.82
CA LEU A 47 -2.26 -1.81 0.22
C LEU A 47 -1.29 -2.93 -0.16
N ALA A 48 -1.76 -4.01 -0.76
CA ALA A 48 -0.89 -5.08 -1.25
C ALA A 48 0.08 -4.57 -2.34
N GLY A 49 -0.44 -3.77 -3.28
CA GLY A 49 0.38 -3.10 -4.30
C GLY A 49 1.42 -2.18 -3.68
N LEU A 50 1.04 -1.39 -2.67
CA LEU A 50 1.97 -0.52 -1.94
C LEU A 50 3.06 -1.33 -1.23
N VAL A 51 2.70 -2.43 -0.56
CA VAL A 51 3.69 -3.32 0.08
C VAL A 51 4.67 -3.87 -0.96
N ILE A 52 4.20 -4.31 -2.13
CA ILE A 52 5.08 -4.76 -3.21
C ILE A 52 5.99 -3.62 -3.69
N TYR A 53 5.43 -2.43 -3.92
CA TYR A 53 6.18 -1.25 -4.33
C TYR A 53 7.26 -0.86 -3.32
N GLU A 54 6.92 -0.79 -2.04
CA GLU A 54 7.87 -0.44 -0.96
C GLU A 54 8.90 -1.56 -0.67
N THR A 55 8.58 -2.81 -1.03
CA THR A 55 9.48 -3.95 -0.80
C THR A 55 10.51 -4.09 -1.92
N PHE A 56 10.09 -3.89 -3.17
CA PHE A 56 10.90 -4.17 -4.36
C PHE A 56 11.29 -2.92 -5.17
N GLY A 57 10.67 -1.77 -4.91
CA GLY A 57 10.97 -0.51 -5.58
C GLY A 57 12.19 0.19 -5.00
N THR A 58 13.10 0.59 -5.88
CA THR A 58 14.25 1.46 -5.64
C THR A 58 14.22 2.61 -6.66
N ASP A 59 14.92 3.71 -6.37
CA ASP A 59 15.01 4.90 -7.24
C ASP A 59 15.41 4.56 -8.71
N ASP A 60 16.25 3.55 -8.92
CA ASP A 60 16.77 3.12 -10.24
C ASP A 60 16.20 1.78 -10.76
N GLY A 61 15.22 1.14 -10.08
CA GLY A 61 14.60 -0.09 -10.58
C GLY A 61 14.11 -1.08 -9.52
N LEU A 62 14.01 -2.36 -9.92
CA LEU A 62 13.60 -3.47 -9.04
C LEU A 62 14.82 -4.03 -8.31
N ALA A 63 14.86 -3.91 -6.98
CA ALA A 63 15.92 -4.47 -6.15
C ALA A 63 15.34 -5.45 -5.14
N VAL A 64 16.04 -6.58 -4.94
CA VAL A 64 15.73 -7.54 -3.87
C VAL A 64 16.60 -7.17 -2.68
N ASP A 65 16.12 -6.24 -1.86
CA ASP A 65 16.81 -5.75 -0.65
C ASP A 65 16.36 -6.56 0.59
N ALA A 66 16.99 -6.30 1.75
CA ALA A 66 16.66 -6.87 3.06
C ALA A 66 15.16 -6.80 3.43
N ARG A 67 14.41 -5.86 2.83
CA ARG A 67 12.95 -5.74 2.96
C ARG A 67 12.23 -7.01 2.47
N ALA A 68 12.70 -7.62 1.38
CA ALA A 68 12.11 -8.83 0.82
C ALA A 68 12.30 -10.04 1.75
N ALA A 69 13.47 -10.17 2.38
CA ALA A 69 13.74 -11.21 3.37
C ALA A 69 12.87 -11.05 4.62
N GLY A 70 12.72 -9.81 5.11
CA GLY A 70 11.81 -9.50 6.22
C GLY A 70 10.35 -9.83 5.89
N LEU A 71 9.88 -9.50 4.68
CA LEU A 71 8.53 -9.83 4.22
C LEU A 71 8.31 -11.35 4.13
N ALA A 72 9.27 -12.10 3.58
CA ALA A 72 9.20 -13.56 3.52
C ALA A 72 9.10 -14.17 4.92
N ALA A 73 9.89 -13.68 5.88
CA ALA A 73 9.82 -14.13 7.27
C ALA A 73 8.47 -13.79 7.93
N ALA A 74 7.92 -12.60 7.65
CA ALA A 74 6.58 -12.22 8.12
C ALA A 74 5.51 -13.20 7.62
N ILE A 75 5.56 -13.57 6.34
CA ILE A 75 4.62 -14.52 5.73
C ILE A 75 4.74 -15.88 6.42
N LEU A 76 5.95 -16.40 6.63
CA LEU A 76 6.17 -17.67 7.33
C LEU A 76 5.64 -17.63 8.78
N ALA A 77 5.87 -16.54 9.51
CA ALA A 77 5.37 -16.38 10.88
C ALA A 77 3.83 -16.29 10.94
N MET A 78 3.20 -15.64 9.96
CA MET A 78 1.73 -15.62 9.83
C MET A 78 1.17 -17.01 9.54
N LEU A 79 1.82 -17.79 8.67
CA LEU A 79 1.42 -19.17 8.38
C LEU A 79 1.54 -20.08 9.61
N ALA A 80 2.53 -19.81 10.47
CA ALA A 80 2.68 -20.46 11.77
C ALA A 80 1.62 -20.01 12.81
N LYS A 81 0.67 -19.14 12.44
CA LYS A 81 -0.35 -18.55 13.31
C LYS A 81 0.23 -17.82 14.54
N ALA A 82 1.41 -17.22 14.39
CA ALA A 82 2.02 -16.42 15.44
C ALA A 82 1.18 -15.15 15.73
N PRO A 83 1.18 -14.63 16.97
CA PRO A 83 0.51 -13.36 17.26
C PRO A 83 1.16 -12.22 16.46
N MET A 84 0.37 -11.21 16.07
CA MET A 84 0.81 -10.15 15.16
C MET A 84 2.09 -9.43 15.63
N ILE A 85 2.26 -9.26 16.95
CA ILE A 85 3.46 -8.65 17.52
C ILE A 85 4.72 -9.48 17.23
N VAL A 86 4.61 -10.81 17.27
CA VAL A 86 5.72 -11.73 16.99
C VAL A 86 6.05 -11.71 15.50
N VAL A 87 5.03 -11.70 14.63
CA VAL A 87 5.23 -11.55 13.18
C VAL A 87 6.03 -10.29 12.87
N MET A 88 5.65 -9.15 13.46
CA MET A 88 6.33 -7.87 13.27
C MET A 88 7.78 -7.92 13.76
N LEU A 89 8.03 -8.46 14.96
CA LEU A 89 9.38 -8.58 15.53
C LEU A 89 10.28 -9.48 14.68
N VAL A 90 9.77 -10.62 14.21
CA VAL A 90 10.51 -11.54 13.34
C VAL A 90 10.87 -10.87 12.02
N ALA A 91 9.91 -10.20 11.38
CA ALA A 91 10.13 -9.50 10.12
C ALA A 91 11.22 -8.41 10.26
N ALA A 92 11.12 -7.59 11.31
CA ALA A 92 12.08 -6.53 11.61
C ALA A 92 13.48 -7.10 11.92
N ALA A 93 13.56 -8.17 12.73
CA ALA A 93 14.82 -8.81 13.08
C ALA A 93 15.52 -9.42 11.85
N VAL A 94 14.77 -10.08 10.96
CA VAL A 94 15.33 -10.63 9.72
C VAL A 94 15.80 -9.53 8.78
N ALA A 95 15.00 -8.47 8.58
CA ALA A 95 15.41 -7.34 7.74
C ALA A 95 16.66 -6.64 8.31
N ALA A 96 16.71 -6.41 9.63
CA ALA A 96 17.87 -5.81 10.30
C ALA A 96 19.11 -6.71 10.20
N GLY A 97 18.94 -8.02 10.40
CA GLY A 97 20.01 -9.01 10.27
C GLY A 97 20.60 -9.02 8.86
N VAL A 98 19.76 -9.14 7.82
CA VAL A 98 20.23 -9.12 6.43
C VAL A 98 20.91 -7.80 6.09
N ARG A 99 20.36 -6.66 6.53
CA ARG A 99 20.95 -5.34 6.30
C ARG A 99 22.29 -5.15 7.02
N ALA A 100 22.54 -5.84 8.13
CA ALA A 100 23.82 -5.75 8.83
C ALA A 100 24.97 -6.47 8.10
N PHE A 101 24.65 -7.40 7.19
CA PHE A 101 25.63 -8.17 6.41
C PHE A 101 25.69 -7.78 4.92
N SER A 102 24.84 -6.85 4.50
CA SER A 102 24.81 -6.23 3.17
C SER A 102 25.51 -4.87 3.21
#